data_AF-A0ABD4SCQ4-F1
#
_entry.id   AF-A0ABD4SCQ4-F1
#
_cell.length_a   1.000
_cell.length_b   1.000
_cell.length_c   1.000
_cell.angle_alpha   90.00
_cell.angle_beta   90.00
_cell.angle_gamma   90.00
#
_symmetry.space_group_name_H-M   'P 1'
#
loop_
_entity.id
_entity.type
_entity.pdbx_description
1 polymer ?
#
loop_
_entity_poly.entity_id
_entity_poly.type
_entity_poly.pdbx_seq_one_letter_code
_entity_poly.pdbx_strand_id
1 'polypeptide(L)'
;MSHELSPQLLESFSRDFNADPKNQVISRAARRSGLLEAAYNPAVSQRLNRTFSIELDTDNVTNQQQSGRCWLFSTLNVVRHNFGKANKAKNFTFSQSYNFFWDKIERANYFYDRIIATADRPLTDRTVRGYFDWCQTDGGQWHMAASLIAKYGVVPAYAMPESFNSNHSQALDMVLADKERKDALTLRRLAQAGDQEGLEAARTDFLSQIYRIMATALGEPPKTFDLEFRDDDKNYHLDKGLTPVQFYKKYCATDLDDYVVLANAPDHEMNRVLHLGFEDNIKGGYPNLFINVPMEYLEDAAIAQLKDGEAVWFGNDVGRQMDRKTGFMDLDLYQLDQLLDIDSHLSKADRLATGIGESSHDMALVGVDVDGGQVRQWKVENSWGDKSGEKGYFTMSADWFREYTYEVAVQKKHVPAEILDLLKNQPIELDPWDSLI
;
A
#
# COMPACT_ATOMS: atom_id res chain seq x y z
N MET A 1 17.15 33.44 26.69
CA MET A 1 16.64 34.51 25.82
C MET A 1 15.38 33.97 25.16
N SER A 2 14.23 34.66 25.24
CA SER A 2 13.05 34.27 24.44
C SER A 2 13.29 34.73 23.01
N HIS A 3 13.08 33.82 22.05
CA HIS A 3 13.23 34.12 20.62
C HIS A 3 11.90 34.69 20.07
N GLU A 4 11.49 35.84 20.58
CA GLU A 4 10.26 36.50 20.15
C GLU A 4 10.43 37.19 18.78
N LEU A 5 9.42 37.05 17.92
CA LEU A 5 9.37 37.76 16.63
C LEU A 5 9.03 39.23 16.86
N SER A 6 10.06 40.09 16.83
CA SER A 6 9.85 41.54 16.95
C SER A 6 9.26 42.15 15.66
N PRO A 7 8.47 43.23 15.75
CA PRO A 7 8.01 43.96 14.57
C PRO A 7 9.15 44.43 13.65
N GLN A 8 10.27 44.86 14.23
CA GLN A 8 11.44 45.32 13.46
C GLN A 8 12.05 44.19 12.62
N LEU A 9 12.06 42.97 13.13
CA LEU A 9 12.55 41.79 12.41
C LEU A 9 11.61 41.40 11.26
N LEU A 10 10.30 41.48 11.48
CA LEU A 10 9.31 41.21 10.41
C LEU A 10 9.38 42.27 9.30
N GLU A 11 9.59 43.54 9.66
CA GLU A 11 9.81 44.61 8.70
C GLU A 11 11.08 44.41 7.87
N SER A 12 12.18 43.90 8.46
CA SER A 12 13.37 43.56 7.69
C SER A 12 13.10 42.44 6.69
N PHE A 13 12.40 41.37 7.09
CA PHE A 13 12.03 40.29 6.17
C PHE A 13 11.17 40.79 5.00
N SER A 14 10.19 41.66 5.29
CA SER A 14 9.35 42.26 4.24
C SER A 14 10.18 43.11 3.27
N ARG A 15 11.15 43.88 3.78
CA ARG A 15 12.03 44.70 2.95
C ARG A 15 12.88 43.83 2.03
N ASP A 16 13.48 42.78 2.55
CA ASP A 16 14.33 41.86 1.78
C ASP A 16 13.51 41.15 0.69
N PHE A 17 12.31 40.67 1.02
CA PHE A 17 11.39 40.07 0.05
C PHE A 17 11.03 41.04 -1.09
N ASN A 18 10.74 42.31 -0.78
CA ASN A 18 10.35 43.31 -1.77
C ASN A 18 11.52 43.90 -2.56
N ALA A 19 12.76 43.76 -2.07
CA ALA A 19 13.96 44.25 -2.75
C ALA A 19 14.34 43.37 -3.97
N ASP A 20 14.03 42.07 -3.96
CA ASP A 20 14.23 41.20 -5.12
C ASP A 20 13.01 41.24 -6.06
N PRO A 21 13.14 41.78 -7.30
CA PRO A 21 12.05 41.79 -8.26
C PRO A 21 11.56 40.40 -8.67
N LYS A 22 12.39 39.34 -8.56
CA LYS A 22 11.99 37.95 -8.86
C LYS A 22 10.87 37.49 -7.93
N ASN A 23 10.95 37.84 -6.65
CA ASN A 23 9.93 37.50 -5.65
C ASN A 23 8.54 38.02 -6.06
N GLN A 24 8.47 39.20 -6.67
CA GLN A 24 7.18 39.75 -7.14
C GLN A 24 6.61 38.99 -8.34
N VAL A 25 7.47 38.51 -9.25
CA VAL A 25 7.05 37.70 -10.41
C VAL A 25 6.57 36.34 -9.94
N ILE A 26 7.38 35.65 -9.14
CA ILE A 26 7.09 34.33 -8.56
C ILE A 26 5.81 34.40 -7.72
N SER A 27 5.67 35.42 -6.87
CA SER A 27 4.48 35.60 -6.03
C SER A 27 3.20 35.75 -6.85
N ARG A 28 3.23 36.47 -7.97
CA ARG A 28 2.07 36.58 -8.87
C ARG A 28 1.70 35.25 -9.52
N ALA A 29 2.70 34.49 -9.99
CA ALA A 29 2.48 33.17 -10.57
C ALA A 29 1.90 32.21 -9.53
N ALA A 30 2.61 32.00 -8.42
CA ALA A 30 2.20 31.09 -7.35
C ALA A 30 0.84 31.44 -6.73
N ARG A 31 0.50 32.74 -6.54
CA ARG A 31 -0.83 33.14 -6.04
C ARG A 31 -1.95 32.87 -7.04
N ARG A 32 -1.65 32.83 -8.34
CA ARG A 32 -2.65 32.59 -9.38
C ARG A 32 -2.85 31.09 -9.64
N SER A 33 -1.78 30.31 -9.67
CA SER A 33 -1.80 28.89 -10.08
C SER A 33 -1.58 27.90 -8.94
N GLY A 34 -1.08 28.34 -7.79
CA GLY A 34 -0.52 27.45 -6.76
C GLY A 34 0.97 27.18 -6.96
N LEU A 35 1.63 26.69 -5.91
CA LEU A 35 3.08 26.43 -5.90
C LEU A 35 3.50 25.31 -6.86
N LEU A 36 2.77 24.19 -6.86
CA LEU A 36 3.07 23.04 -7.72
C LEU A 36 3.02 23.43 -9.20
N GLU A 37 1.92 24.04 -9.65
CA GLU A 37 1.79 24.50 -11.04
C GLU A 37 2.83 25.58 -11.40
N ALA A 38 3.22 26.45 -10.46
CA ALA A 38 4.26 27.45 -10.69
C ALA A 38 5.68 26.85 -10.75
N ALA A 39 5.90 25.71 -10.09
CA ALA A 39 7.18 24.99 -10.03
C ALA A 39 7.27 23.81 -11.01
N TYR A 40 6.22 23.53 -11.77
CA TYR A 40 6.15 22.38 -12.66
C TYR A 40 7.23 22.45 -13.75
N ASN A 41 7.99 21.38 -13.91
CA ASN A 41 9.06 21.26 -14.89
C ASN A 41 8.58 20.52 -16.16
N PRO A 42 8.28 21.23 -17.26
CA PRO A 42 7.82 20.59 -18.48
C PRO A 42 8.89 19.74 -19.19
N ALA A 43 10.17 19.82 -18.80
CA ALA A 43 11.19 18.94 -19.36
C ALA A 43 11.00 17.47 -18.94
N VAL A 44 10.26 17.21 -17.85
CA VAL A 44 9.97 15.83 -17.38
C VAL A 44 9.18 15.06 -18.43
N SER A 45 8.15 15.67 -19.00
CA SER A 45 7.32 15.03 -20.02
C SER A 45 8.08 14.73 -21.32
N GLN A 46 9.19 15.43 -21.57
CA GLN A 46 10.04 15.21 -22.74
C GLN A 46 10.96 13.99 -22.56
N ARG A 47 11.33 13.65 -21.31
CA ARG A 47 12.24 12.52 -21.01
C ARG A 47 11.51 11.24 -20.58
N LEU A 48 10.37 11.36 -19.89
CA LEU A 48 9.54 10.22 -19.49
C LEU A 48 8.63 9.78 -20.64
N ASN A 49 9.26 9.20 -21.67
CA ASN A 49 8.55 8.57 -22.77
C ASN A 49 7.84 7.30 -22.27
N ARG A 50 6.58 7.09 -22.65
CA ARG A 50 5.80 5.91 -22.26
C ARG A 50 6.09 4.70 -23.14
N THR A 51 7.37 4.43 -23.38
CA THR A 51 7.87 3.28 -24.13
C THR A 51 8.87 2.54 -23.26
N PHE A 52 8.71 1.23 -23.14
CA PHE A 52 9.47 0.40 -22.21
C PHE A 52 10.10 -0.76 -22.96
N SER A 53 11.36 -1.06 -22.66
CA SER A 53 12.07 -2.22 -23.23
C SER A 53 11.45 -3.57 -22.86
N ILE A 54 10.81 -3.65 -21.70
CA ILE A 54 10.09 -4.80 -21.16
C ILE A 54 8.73 -4.30 -20.70
N GLU A 55 7.65 -4.93 -21.16
CA GLU A 55 6.28 -4.52 -20.85
C GLU A 55 5.36 -5.74 -20.84
N LEU A 56 4.55 -5.86 -19.78
CA LEU A 56 3.53 -6.89 -19.69
C LEU A 56 2.30 -6.48 -20.52
N ASP A 57 1.62 -7.46 -21.12
CA ASP A 57 0.36 -7.23 -21.86
C ASP A 57 -0.81 -7.02 -20.89
N THR A 58 -0.91 -5.79 -20.35
CA THR A 58 -1.96 -5.37 -19.42
C THR A 58 -2.85 -4.30 -20.06
N ASP A 59 -4.16 -4.56 -20.19
CA ASP A 59 -5.08 -3.73 -20.98
C ASP A 59 -6.20 -3.07 -20.17
N ASN A 60 -6.33 -3.39 -18.89
CA ASN A 60 -7.31 -2.82 -17.99
C ASN A 60 -6.66 -2.42 -16.66
N VAL A 61 -7.23 -1.40 -16.03
CA VAL A 61 -6.86 -0.92 -14.70
C VAL A 61 -8.05 -1.05 -13.75
N THR A 62 -7.76 -1.06 -12.45
CA THR A 62 -8.77 -1.12 -11.39
C THR A 62 -8.98 0.27 -10.75
N ASN A 63 -10.02 0.41 -9.93
CA ASN A 63 -10.32 1.68 -9.26
C ASN A 63 -10.82 1.47 -7.82
N GLN A 64 -9.99 1.81 -6.83
CA GLN A 64 -10.33 1.71 -5.41
C GLN A 64 -11.27 2.82 -4.92
N GLN A 65 -11.47 3.87 -5.73
CA GLN A 65 -12.27 5.04 -5.41
C GLN A 65 -11.84 5.71 -4.08
N GLN A 66 -12.79 6.02 -3.20
CA GLN A 66 -12.58 6.71 -1.93
C GLN A 66 -12.41 5.70 -0.79
N SER A 67 -11.42 4.82 -0.95
CA SER A 67 -11.00 3.85 0.06
C SER A 67 -9.47 3.70 0.05
N GLY A 68 -8.89 3.27 1.16
CA GLY A 68 -7.45 3.04 1.33
C GLY A 68 -7.01 1.61 0.97
N ARG A 69 -7.67 0.96 -0.01
CA ARG A 69 -7.46 -0.46 -0.34
C ARG A 69 -6.32 -0.72 -1.35
N CYS A 70 -5.41 0.22 -1.53
CA CYS A 70 -4.35 0.17 -2.55
C CYS A 70 -3.52 -1.12 -2.51
N TRP A 71 -3.01 -1.50 -1.33
CA TRP A 71 -2.31 -2.75 -1.07
C TRP A 71 -3.04 -3.98 -1.61
N LEU A 72 -4.35 -4.07 -1.36
CA LEU A 72 -5.18 -5.19 -1.78
C LEU A 72 -5.43 -5.16 -3.29
N PHE A 73 -5.71 -3.98 -3.86
CA PHE A 73 -5.87 -3.81 -5.31
C PHE A 73 -4.58 -4.19 -6.05
N SER A 74 -3.42 -3.71 -5.58
CA SER A 74 -2.12 -4.02 -6.16
C SER A 74 -1.79 -5.51 -6.06
N THR A 75 -2.01 -6.14 -4.90
CA THR A 75 -1.78 -7.58 -4.73
C THR A 75 -2.67 -8.39 -5.67
N LEU A 76 -3.96 -8.07 -5.75
CA LEU A 76 -4.88 -8.73 -6.67
C LEU A 76 -4.58 -8.42 -8.14
N ASN A 77 -3.95 -7.28 -8.46
CA ASN A 77 -3.43 -7.01 -9.81
C ASN A 77 -2.28 -7.97 -10.15
N VAL A 78 -1.32 -8.21 -9.25
CA VAL A 78 -0.28 -9.22 -9.49
C VAL A 78 -0.89 -10.60 -9.74
N VAL A 79 -1.81 -11.04 -8.88
CA VAL A 79 -2.46 -12.35 -9.02
C VAL A 79 -3.31 -12.44 -10.30
N ARG A 80 -4.03 -11.37 -10.67
CA ARG A 80 -4.93 -11.41 -11.85
C ARG A 80 -4.14 -11.42 -13.16
N HIS A 81 -2.95 -10.82 -13.20
CA HIS A 81 -2.08 -10.88 -14.36
C HIS A 81 -1.54 -12.29 -14.57
N ASN A 82 -1.16 -12.97 -13.49
CA ASN A 82 -0.75 -14.39 -13.54
C ASN A 82 -1.93 -15.29 -13.95
N PHE A 83 -3.14 -15.04 -13.43
CA PHE A 83 -4.35 -15.70 -13.91
C PHE A 83 -4.59 -15.44 -15.41
N GLY A 84 -4.47 -14.19 -15.85
CA GLY A 84 -4.68 -13.78 -17.23
C GLY A 84 -3.70 -14.46 -18.18
N LYS A 85 -2.43 -14.54 -17.82
CA LYS A 85 -1.39 -15.28 -18.55
C LYS A 85 -1.69 -16.78 -18.63
N ALA A 86 -2.08 -17.40 -17.51
CA ALA A 86 -2.33 -18.84 -17.45
C ALA A 86 -3.62 -19.27 -18.17
N ASN A 87 -4.66 -18.42 -18.17
CA ASN A 87 -6.00 -18.74 -18.66
C ASN A 87 -6.39 -17.96 -19.92
N LYS A 88 -5.47 -17.18 -20.50
CA LYS A 88 -5.72 -16.26 -21.62
C LYS A 88 -6.91 -15.34 -21.33
N ALA A 89 -6.86 -14.64 -20.20
CA ALA A 89 -7.97 -13.81 -19.72
C ALA A 89 -7.43 -12.49 -19.15
N LYS A 90 -6.70 -11.72 -19.96
CA LYS A 90 -5.93 -10.56 -19.48
C LYS A 90 -6.75 -9.46 -18.80
N ASN A 91 -8.04 -9.35 -19.14
CA ASN A 91 -8.95 -8.36 -18.57
C ASN A 91 -9.76 -8.88 -17.37
N PHE A 92 -9.45 -10.05 -16.83
CA PHE A 92 -10.13 -10.60 -15.67
C PHE A 92 -9.82 -9.78 -14.41
N THR A 93 -10.83 -9.62 -13.54
CA THR A 93 -10.70 -8.89 -12.28
C THR A 93 -11.30 -9.69 -11.13
N PHE A 94 -10.56 -9.79 -10.03
CA PHE A 94 -11.07 -10.32 -8.77
C PHE A 94 -11.91 -9.29 -8.02
N SER A 95 -12.75 -9.75 -7.09
CA SER A 95 -13.47 -8.90 -6.16
C SER A 95 -12.54 -8.42 -5.04
N GLN A 96 -12.23 -7.14 -5.02
CA GLN A 96 -11.53 -6.51 -3.91
C GLN A 96 -12.43 -6.40 -2.68
N SER A 97 -13.74 -6.14 -2.87
CA SER A 97 -14.76 -6.16 -1.82
C SER A 97 -14.78 -7.48 -1.02
N TYR A 98 -14.57 -8.63 -1.68
CA TYR A 98 -14.54 -9.94 -1.02
C TYR A 98 -13.40 -10.08 0.00
N ASN A 99 -12.17 -9.77 -0.40
CA ASN A 99 -11.03 -9.87 0.51
C ASN A 99 -11.05 -8.74 1.55
N PHE A 100 -11.56 -7.56 1.20
CA PHE A 100 -11.76 -6.44 2.13
C PHE A 100 -12.77 -6.77 3.24
N PHE A 101 -13.83 -7.53 2.93
CA PHE A 101 -14.77 -8.02 3.93
C PHE A 101 -14.08 -8.83 5.02
N TRP A 102 -13.25 -9.80 4.62
CA TRP A 102 -12.55 -10.68 5.56
C TRP A 102 -11.45 -9.95 6.33
N ASP A 103 -10.78 -9.01 5.69
CA ASP A 103 -9.74 -8.19 6.30
C ASP A 103 -10.23 -7.46 7.55
N LYS A 104 -11.36 -6.74 7.46
CA LYS A 104 -11.90 -5.97 8.60
C LYS A 104 -12.27 -6.87 9.79
N ILE A 105 -12.78 -8.07 9.53
CA ILE A 105 -13.15 -9.04 10.57
C ILE A 105 -11.91 -9.62 11.24
N GLU A 106 -10.90 -9.99 10.46
CA GLU A 106 -9.66 -10.57 10.97
C GLU A 106 -8.84 -9.56 11.75
N ARG A 107 -8.78 -8.30 11.28
CA ARG A 107 -8.16 -7.21 12.04
C ARG A 107 -8.87 -6.93 13.35
N ALA A 108 -10.21 -6.96 13.39
CA ALA A 108 -10.94 -6.81 14.65
C ALA A 108 -10.57 -7.92 15.64
N ASN A 109 -10.48 -9.16 15.15
CA ASN A 109 -10.07 -10.32 15.91
C ASN A 109 -8.62 -10.17 16.46
N TYR A 110 -7.69 -9.69 15.63
CA TYR A 110 -6.30 -9.46 16.02
C TYR A 110 -6.15 -8.29 17.01
N PHE A 111 -6.90 -7.21 16.80
CA PHE A 111 -6.97 -6.04 17.68
C PHE A 111 -7.46 -6.43 19.08
N TYR A 112 -8.53 -7.24 19.19
CA TYR A 112 -9.02 -7.72 20.48
C TYR A 112 -7.95 -8.51 21.24
N ASP A 113 -7.20 -9.38 20.57
CA ASP A 113 -6.11 -10.13 21.21
C ASP A 113 -5.02 -9.19 21.74
N ARG A 114 -4.65 -8.17 20.97
CA ARG A 114 -3.64 -7.15 21.36
C ARG A 114 -4.10 -6.35 22.58
N ILE A 115 -5.37 -5.97 22.61
CA ILE A 115 -5.96 -5.21 23.71
C ILE A 115 -6.07 -6.05 24.98
N ILE A 116 -6.45 -7.32 24.86
CA ILE A 116 -6.47 -8.26 25.98
C ILE A 116 -5.05 -8.48 26.53
N ALA A 117 -4.07 -8.71 25.65
CA ALA A 117 -2.68 -8.93 26.01
C ALA A 117 -2.00 -7.72 26.67
N THR A 118 -2.57 -6.52 26.51
CA THR A 118 -2.06 -5.27 27.10
C THR A 118 -3.04 -4.67 28.12
N ALA A 119 -3.98 -5.46 28.64
CA ALA A 119 -5.01 -5.00 29.56
C ALA A 119 -4.43 -4.46 30.89
N ASP A 120 -3.25 -4.92 31.29
CA ASP A 120 -2.54 -4.50 32.51
C ASP A 120 -1.85 -3.12 32.38
N ARG A 121 -1.65 -2.62 31.15
CA ARG A 121 -1.01 -1.32 30.88
C ARG A 121 -2.03 -0.17 30.89
N PRO A 122 -1.66 1.08 31.20
CA PRO A 122 -2.60 2.20 31.10
C PRO A 122 -2.97 2.53 29.64
N LEU A 123 -4.12 3.15 29.40
CA LEU A 123 -4.53 3.57 28.04
C LEU A 123 -3.60 4.64 27.42
N THR A 124 -2.84 5.35 28.26
CA THR A 124 -1.83 6.33 27.84
C THR A 124 -0.48 5.70 27.49
N ASP A 125 -0.32 4.38 27.68
CA ASP A 125 0.85 3.65 27.22
C ASP A 125 0.96 3.78 25.69
N ARG A 126 2.18 4.03 25.19
CA ARG A 126 2.38 4.34 23.78
C ARG A 126 2.02 3.16 22.86
N THR A 127 2.30 1.93 23.27
CA THR A 127 1.93 0.72 22.53
C THR A 127 0.42 0.54 22.49
N VAL A 128 -0.25 0.70 23.64
CA VAL A 128 -1.72 0.66 23.70
C VAL A 128 -2.32 1.74 22.81
N ARG A 129 -1.77 2.96 22.85
CA ARG A 129 -2.21 4.07 22.01
C ARG A 129 -2.02 3.76 20.52
N GLY A 130 -0.88 3.20 20.13
CA GLY A 130 -0.62 2.76 18.77
C GLY A 130 -1.65 1.76 18.26
N TYR A 131 -2.02 0.74 19.05
CA TYR A 131 -3.08 -0.20 18.65
C TYR A 131 -4.44 0.49 18.44
N PHE A 132 -4.74 1.52 19.22
CA PHE A 132 -5.95 2.31 19.01
C PHE A 132 -5.88 3.21 17.77
N ASP A 133 -4.71 3.75 17.46
CA ASP A 133 -4.50 4.59 16.27
C ASP A 133 -4.64 3.78 14.98
N TRP A 134 -4.24 2.50 14.99
CA TRP A 134 -4.39 1.55 13.88
C TRP A 134 -5.74 0.79 13.86
N CYS A 135 -6.63 1.10 14.79
CA CYS A 135 -7.93 0.43 14.88
C CYS A 135 -8.79 0.73 13.64
N GLN A 136 -8.95 -0.27 12.77
CA GLN A 136 -9.84 -0.29 11.60
C GLN A 136 -9.53 0.75 10.51
N THR A 137 -8.26 0.86 10.13
CA THR A 137 -7.84 1.54 8.90
C THR A 137 -8.07 0.63 7.67
N ASP A 138 -8.02 1.21 6.48
CA ASP A 138 -8.10 0.45 5.21
C ASP A 138 -6.76 -0.11 4.74
N GLY A 139 -5.66 0.59 5.02
CA GLY A 139 -4.32 0.28 4.51
C GLY A 139 -3.80 -1.08 5.00
N GLY A 140 -2.75 -1.59 4.36
CA GLY A 140 -2.17 -2.88 4.72
C GLY A 140 -0.97 -3.22 3.85
N GLN A 141 -0.45 -4.44 4.04
CA GLN A 141 0.81 -4.89 3.45
C GLN A 141 0.60 -6.09 2.52
N TRP A 142 1.60 -6.43 1.71
CA TRP A 142 1.56 -7.63 0.84
C TRP A 142 1.16 -8.91 1.60
N HIS A 143 1.82 -9.19 2.74
CA HIS A 143 1.59 -10.43 3.50
C HIS A 143 0.16 -10.52 4.05
N MET A 144 -0.45 -9.38 4.34
CA MET A 144 -1.83 -9.32 4.80
C MET A 144 -2.80 -9.76 3.70
N ALA A 145 -2.53 -9.38 2.45
CA ALA A 145 -3.36 -9.73 1.31
C ALA A 145 -3.12 -11.20 0.94
N ALA A 146 -1.86 -11.63 0.97
CA ALA A 146 -1.48 -13.02 0.82
C ALA A 146 -2.19 -13.91 1.86
N SER A 147 -2.26 -13.47 3.11
CA SER A 147 -2.94 -14.22 4.19
C SER A 147 -4.44 -14.36 3.94
N LEU A 148 -5.08 -13.30 3.46
CA LEU A 148 -6.50 -13.32 3.10
C LEU A 148 -6.76 -14.28 1.94
N ILE A 149 -5.93 -14.23 0.90
CA ILE A 149 -6.04 -15.10 -0.27
C ILE A 149 -5.79 -16.56 0.11
N ALA A 150 -4.79 -16.85 0.94
CA ALA A 150 -4.49 -18.21 1.37
C ALA A 150 -5.62 -18.81 2.23
N LYS A 151 -6.22 -18.00 3.13
CA LYS A 151 -7.27 -18.47 4.05
C LYS A 151 -8.66 -18.53 3.39
N TYR A 152 -9.01 -17.51 2.63
CA TYR A 152 -10.37 -17.32 2.09
C TYR A 152 -10.45 -17.50 0.58
N GLY A 153 -9.33 -17.56 -0.14
CA GLY A 153 -9.31 -17.57 -1.60
C GLY A 153 -9.65 -16.20 -2.19
N VAL A 154 -10.07 -16.23 -3.45
CA VAL A 154 -10.54 -15.07 -4.20
C VAL A 154 -11.84 -15.42 -4.91
N VAL A 155 -12.55 -14.41 -5.40
CA VAL A 155 -13.72 -14.59 -6.26
C VAL A 155 -13.68 -13.61 -7.44
N PRO A 156 -14.32 -13.92 -8.57
CA PRO A 156 -14.51 -12.95 -9.65
C PRO A 156 -15.25 -11.71 -9.16
N ALA A 157 -14.94 -10.54 -9.72
CA ALA A 157 -15.59 -9.28 -9.33
C ALA A 157 -17.13 -9.33 -9.41
N TYR A 158 -17.70 -10.10 -10.34
CA TYR A 158 -19.16 -10.25 -10.46
C TYR A 158 -19.78 -11.14 -9.37
N ALA A 159 -19.01 -12.01 -8.72
CA ALA A 159 -19.52 -12.90 -7.67
C ALA A 159 -19.73 -12.17 -6.34
N MET A 160 -18.94 -11.12 -6.09
CA MET A 160 -19.17 -10.16 -5.02
C MET A 160 -18.79 -8.77 -5.53
N PRO A 161 -19.73 -8.02 -6.13
CA PRO A 161 -19.45 -6.70 -6.67
C PRO A 161 -19.12 -5.69 -5.56
N GLU A 162 -18.54 -4.57 -5.96
CA GLU A 162 -18.37 -3.42 -5.09
C GLU A 162 -19.73 -2.89 -4.59
N SER A 163 -19.77 -2.44 -3.34
CA SER A 163 -20.89 -1.70 -2.76
C SER A 163 -20.59 -0.20 -2.74
N PHE A 164 -21.53 0.60 -2.23
CA PHE A 164 -21.23 2.01 -1.95
C PHE A 164 -20.07 2.12 -0.93
N ASN A 165 -20.14 1.34 0.15
CA ASN A 165 -19.19 1.42 1.26
C ASN A 165 -17.81 0.86 0.90
N SER A 166 -17.70 -0.14 0.00
CA SER A 166 -16.37 -0.56 -0.46
C SER A 166 -15.69 0.53 -1.29
N ASN A 167 -16.45 1.31 -2.05
CA ASN A 167 -15.92 2.46 -2.80
C ASN A 167 -15.77 3.75 -1.98
N HIS A 168 -16.38 3.82 -0.79
CA HIS A 168 -16.46 5.00 0.08
C HIS A 168 -16.44 4.57 1.56
N SER A 169 -15.26 4.15 2.04
CA SER A 169 -15.13 3.41 3.31
C SER A 169 -15.24 4.27 4.57
N GLN A 170 -15.12 5.60 4.48
CA GLN A 170 -15.04 6.49 5.64
C GLN A 170 -16.12 6.25 6.71
N ALA A 171 -17.38 6.07 6.29
CA ALA A 171 -18.48 5.84 7.24
C ALA A 171 -18.43 4.44 7.87
N LEU A 172 -17.97 3.43 7.11
CA LEU A 172 -17.78 2.08 7.60
C LEU A 172 -16.64 2.04 8.63
N ASP A 173 -15.50 2.65 8.31
CA ASP A 173 -14.33 2.73 9.20
C ASP A 173 -14.68 3.44 10.51
N MET A 174 -15.42 4.56 10.44
CA MET A 174 -15.88 5.27 11.63
C MET A 174 -16.71 4.37 12.56
N VAL A 175 -17.70 3.65 12.01
CA VAL A 175 -18.57 2.77 12.81
C VAL A 175 -17.81 1.60 13.41
N LEU A 176 -16.89 0.99 12.64
CA LEU A 176 -16.05 -0.10 13.11
C LEU A 176 -15.10 0.37 14.21
N ALA A 177 -14.39 1.48 14.01
CA ALA A 177 -13.47 2.05 14.99
C ALA A 177 -14.17 2.41 16.31
N ASP A 178 -15.35 3.05 16.25
CA ASP A 178 -16.14 3.36 17.45
C ASP A 178 -16.57 2.09 18.19
N LYS A 179 -17.01 1.07 17.45
CA LYS A 179 -17.43 -0.21 18.03
C LYS A 179 -16.27 -0.91 18.71
N GLU A 180 -15.15 -1.06 18.02
CA GLU A 180 -13.97 -1.77 18.53
C GLU A 180 -13.32 -1.04 19.70
N ARG A 181 -13.30 0.29 19.70
CA ARG A 181 -12.84 1.09 20.85
C ARG A 181 -13.70 0.86 22.09
N LYS A 182 -15.01 0.79 21.94
CA LYS A 182 -15.93 0.46 23.04
C LYS A 182 -15.72 -0.99 23.54
N ASP A 183 -15.53 -1.92 22.62
CA ASP A 183 -15.30 -3.33 22.93
C ASP A 183 -13.99 -3.52 23.68
N ALA A 184 -12.94 -2.85 23.23
CA ALA A 184 -11.63 -2.83 23.88
C ALA A 184 -11.72 -2.44 25.35
N LEU A 185 -12.49 -1.40 25.69
CA LEU A 185 -12.69 -1.01 27.09
C LEU A 185 -13.38 -2.10 27.92
N THR A 186 -14.29 -2.85 27.32
CA THR A 186 -14.99 -3.96 27.98
C THR A 186 -14.06 -5.15 28.18
N LEU A 187 -13.36 -5.58 27.13
CA LEU A 187 -12.41 -6.69 27.17
C LEU A 187 -11.30 -6.44 28.20
N ARG A 188 -10.76 -5.22 28.26
CA ARG A 188 -9.74 -4.86 29.25
C ARG A 188 -10.24 -4.98 30.68
N ARG A 189 -11.47 -4.54 30.98
CA ARG A 189 -12.06 -4.67 32.32
C ARG A 189 -12.26 -6.15 32.71
N LEU A 190 -12.72 -6.97 31.78
CA LEU A 190 -12.92 -8.40 32.01
C LEU A 190 -11.58 -9.11 32.25
N ALA A 191 -10.56 -8.79 31.43
CA ALA A 191 -9.20 -9.31 31.61
C ALA A 191 -8.60 -8.91 32.98
N GLN A 192 -8.74 -7.64 33.37
CA GLN A 192 -8.28 -7.14 34.67
C GLN A 192 -9.02 -7.78 35.86
N ALA A 193 -10.30 -8.13 35.67
CA ALA A 193 -11.09 -8.84 36.67
C ALA A 193 -10.79 -10.35 36.74
N GLY A 194 -10.02 -10.89 35.79
CA GLY A 194 -9.76 -12.33 35.68
C GLY A 194 -10.98 -13.15 35.24
N ASP A 195 -12.00 -12.51 34.63
CA ASP A 195 -13.23 -13.17 34.17
C ASP A 195 -13.03 -13.74 32.76
N GLN A 196 -12.37 -14.90 32.68
CA GLN A 196 -12.05 -15.52 31.40
C GLN A 196 -13.29 -15.97 30.61
N GLU A 197 -14.32 -16.48 31.29
CA GLU A 197 -15.55 -16.94 30.65
C GLU A 197 -16.33 -15.74 30.07
N GLY A 198 -16.50 -14.68 30.85
CA GLY A 198 -17.12 -13.44 30.40
C GLY A 198 -16.34 -12.77 29.26
N LEU A 199 -15.00 -12.82 29.31
CA LEU A 199 -14.12 -12.29 28.27
C LEU A 199 -14.35 -13.00 26.93
N GLU A 200 -14.32 -14.33 26.90
CA GLU A 200 -14.50 -15.09 25.65
C GLU A 200 -15.92 -14.97 25.09
N ALA A 201 -16.93 -14.93 25.97
CA ALA A 201 -18.31 -14.68 25.57
C ALA A 201 -18.48 -13.29 24.93
N ALA A 202 -17.92 -12.25 25.56
CA ALA A 202 -17.95 -10.89 25.03
C ALA A 202 -17.19 -10.78 23.70
N ARG A 203 -15.98 -11.34 23.61
CA ARG A 203 -15.16 -11.37 22.38
C ARG A 203 -15.91 -11.99 21.20
N THR A 204 -16.55 -13.14 21.44
CA THR A 204 -17.34 -13.85 20.42
C THR A 204 -18.56 -13.03 19.96
N ASP A 205 -19.31 -12.46 20.90
CA ASP A 205 -20.44 -11.59 20.58
C ASP A 205 -19.99 -10.34 19.80
N PHE A 206 -18.88 -9.71 20.19
CA PHE A 206 -18.35 -8.55 19.50
C PHE A 206 -17.94 -8.86 18.06
N LEU A 207 -17.26 -9.97 17.81
CA LEU A 207 -16.94 -10.40 16.43
C LEU A 207 -18.20 -10.68 15.60
N SER A 208 -19.23 -11.27 16.20
CA SER A 208 -20.54 -11.44 15.53
C SER A 208 -21.17 -10.10 15.14
N GLN A 209 -21.02 -9.07 15.99
CA GLN A 209 -21.48 -7.71 15.68
C GLN A 209 -20.66 -7.06 14.56
N ILE A 210 -19.33 -7.24 14.54
CA ILE A 210 -18.47 -6.78 13.43
C ILE A 210 -18.87 -7.45 12.12
N TYR A 211 -19.07 -8.78 12.12
CA TYR A 211 -19.59 -9.51 10.95
C TYR A 211 -20.90 -8.93 10.45
N ARG A 212 -21.84 -8.62 11.36
CA ARG A 212 -23.14 -8.02 10.99
C ARG A 212 -22.97 -6.63 10.37
N ILE A 213 -22.06 -5.80 10.88
CA ILE A 213 -21.75 -4.49 10.30
C ILE A 213 -21.22 -4.68 8.87
N MET A 214 -20.23 -5.55 8.69
CA MET A 214 -19.62 -5.84 7.39
C MET A 214 -20.64 -6.40 6.38
N ALA A 215 -21.44 -7.38 6.77
CA ALA A 215 -22.45 -7.99 5.90
C ALA A 215 -23.55 -6.99 5.52
N THR A 216 -23.90 -6.06 6.41
CA THR A 216 -24.84 -4.98 6.10
C THR A 216 -24.25 -3.98 5.12
N ALA A 217 -22.97 -3.65 5.25
CA ALA A 217 -22.30 -2.63 4.45
C ALA A 217 -21.86 -3.12 3.06
N LEU A 218 -21.42 -4.38 2.95
CA LEU A 218 -20.78 -4.94 1.75
C LEU A 218 -21.59 -6.09 1.11
N GLY A 219 -22.55 -6.67 1.83
CA GLY A 219 -23.18 -7.94 1.47
C GLY A 219 -22.46 -9.14 2.08
N GLU A 220 -23.17 -10.27 2.19
CA GLU A 220 -22.57 -11.50 2.71
C GLU A 220 -21.66 -12.16 1.64
N PRO A 221 -20.46 -12.64 2.00
CA PRO A 221 -19.55 -13.27 1.04
C PRO A 221 -20.14 -14.55 0.43
N PRO A 222 -19.96 -14.79 -0.89
CA PRO A 222 -20.41 -16.02 -1.51
C PRO A 222 -19.63 -17.23 -0.98
N LYS A 223 -20.37 -18.30 -0.67
CA LYS A 223 -19.78 -19.60 -0.30
C LYS A 223 -19.39 -20.42 -1.52
N THR A 224 -20.16 -20.28 -2.59
CA THR A 224 -19.94 -20.91 -3.90
C THR A 224 -20.38 -19.96 -5.01
N PHE A 225 -19.77 -20.08 -6.20
CA PHE A 225 -20.16 -19.35 -7.41
C PHE A 225 -19.83 -20.15 -8.67
N ASP A 226 -20.39 -19.74 -9.80
CA ASP A 226 -20.03 -20.25 -11.11
C ASP A 226 -18.96 -19.31 -11.73
N LEU A 227 -17.82 -19.87 -12.12
CA LEU A 227 -16.79 -19.17 -12.88
C LEU A 227 -17.19 -19.15 -14.36
N GLU A 228 -17.38 -17.96 -14.91
CA GLU A 228 -17.78 -17.72 -16.29
C GLU A 228 -16.92 -16.62 -16.89
N PHE A 229 -16.23 -16.91 -17.98
CA PHE A 229 -15.47 -15.90 -18.74
C PHE A 229 -15.31 -16.32 -20.20
N ARG A 230 -14.96 -15.35 -21.04
CA ARG A 230 -14.40 -15.62 -22.37
C ARG A 230 -12.91 -15.36 -22.34
N ASP A 231 -12.15 -16.29 -22.88
CA ASP A 231 -10.72 -16.10 -23.07
C ASP A 231 -10.43 -15.11 -24.22
N ASP A 232 -9.16 -14.75 -24.38
CA ASP A 232 -8.68 -13.82 -25.40
C ASP A 232 -8.89 -14.37 -26.83
N ASP A 233 -9.03 -15.70 -26.96
CA ASP A 233 -9.39 -16.41 -28.20
C ASP A 233 -10.92 -16.46 -28.43
N LYS A 234 -11.71 -15.84 -27.55
CA LYS A 234 -13.18 -15.74 -27.53
C LYS A 234 -13.92 -17.03 -27.18
N ASN A 235 -13.23 -18.07 -26.71
CA ASN A 235 -13.87 -19.30 -26.24
C ASN A 235 -14.57 -19.06 -24.90
N TYR A 236 -15.73 -19.68 -24.72
CA TYR A 236 -16.50 -19.59 -23.48
C TYR A 236 -16.07 -20.69 -22.50
N HIS A 237 -15.83 -20.29 -21.25
CA HIS A 237 -15.46 -21.16 -20.15
C HIS A 237 -16.52 -21.06 -19.05
N LEU A 238 -16.94 -22.21 -18.50
CA LEU A 238 -17.89 -22.32 -17.41
C LEU A 238 -17.46 -23.44 -16.46
N ASP A 239 -17.28 -23.12 -15.18
CA ASP A 239 -17.05 -24.09 -14.12
C ASP A 239 -17.93 -23.74 -12.91
N LYS A 240 -18.74 -24.71 -12.47
CA LYS A 240 -19.88 -24.44 -11.57
C LYS A 240 -19.60 -24.82 -10.12
N GLY A 241 -20.21 -24.08 -9.21
CA GLY A 241 -20.23 -24.42 -7.78
C GLY A 241 -18.85 -24.42 -7.13
N LEU A 242 -17.92 -23.61 -7.64
CA LEU A 242 -16.60 -23.45 -7.05
C LEU A 242 -16.70 -22.71 -5.72
N THR A 243 -15.96 -23.17 -4.71
CA THR A 243 -15.66 -22.32 -3.56
C THR A 243 -14.54 -21.33 -3.91
N PRO A 244 -14.45 -20.19 -3.19
CA PRO A 244 -13.37 -19.22 -3.37
C PRO A 244 -11.96 -19.83 -3.29
N VAL A 245 -11.73 -20.74 -2.35
CA VAL A 245 -10.43 -21.44 -2.20
C VAL A 245 -10.17 -22.43 -3.34
N GLN A 246 -11.21 -23.13 -3.82
CA GLN A 246 -11.06 -24.02 -4.97
C GLN A 246 -10.73 -23.24 -6.25
N PHE A 247 -11.40 -22.10 -6.47
CA PHE A 247 -11.11 -21.23 -7.60
C PHE A 247 -9.66 -20.73 -7.58
N TYR A 248 -9.19 -20.24 -6.43
CA TYR A 248 -7.80 -19.82 -6.26
C TYR A 248 -6.83 -20.95 -6.61
N LYS A 249 -6.96 -22.11 -5.96
CA LYS A 249 -6.05 -23.25 -6.15
C LYS A 249 -6.06 -23.83 -7.56
N LYS A 250 -7.20 -23.77 -8.25
CA LYS A 250 -7.36 -24.38 -9.59
C LYS A 250 -6.91 -23.45 -10.71
N TYR A 251 -7.10 -22.14 -10.57
CA TYR A 251 -6.94 -21.20 -11.69
C TYR A 251 -5.89 -20.11 -11.46
N CYS A 252 -5.59 -19.75 -10.21
CA CYS A 252 -4.60 -18.71 -9.91
C CYS A 252 -3.22 -19.38 -9.85
N ALA A 253 -2.43 -19.19 -10.91
CA ALA A 253 -1.06 -19.71 -11.02
C ALA A 253 -0.08 -18.86 -10.19
N THR A 254 -0.34 -18.68 -8.90
CA THR A 254 0.48 -17.89 -7.99
C THR A 254 0.57 -18.65 -6.67
N ASP A 255 1.78 -19.06 -6.32
CA ASP A 255 2.06 -19.59 -4.99
C ASP A 255 2.57 -18.45 -4.11
N LEU A 256 1.81 -18.11 -3.07
CA LEU A 256 2.16 -17.00 -2.17
C LEU A 256 3.31 -17.37 -1.24
N ASP A 257 3.56 -18.67 -1.02
CA ASP A 257 4.72 -19.15 -0.27
C ASP A 257 6.04 -18.84 -1.00
N ASP A 258 6.00 -18.61 -2.32
CA ASP A 258 7.17 -18.31 -3.12
C ASP A 258 7.56 -16.82 -3.11
N TYR A 259 6.79 -15.95 -2.45
CA TYR A 259 7.07 -14.51 -2.38
C TYR A 259 7.79 -14.11 -1.10
N VAL A 260 8.59 -13.06 -1.19
CA VAL A 260 9.19 -12.31 -0.07
C VAL A 260 9.05 -10.82 -0.35
N VAL A 261 9.05 -10.01 0.71
CA VAL A 261 9.12 -8.55 0.57
C VAL A 261 10.53 -8.08 0.88
N LEU A 262 11.16 -7.45 -0.10
CA LEU A 262 12.40 -6.72 0.08
C LEU A 262 12.05 -5.27 0.42
N ALA A 263 12.73 -4.71 1.43
CA ALA A 263 12.55 -3.32 1.83
C ALA A 263 13.86 -2.53 1.75
N ASN A 264 13.74 -1.21 1.63
CA ASN A 264 14.84 -0.27 1.68
C ASN A 264 14.49 0.89 2.63
N ALA A 265 14.78 0.67 3.90
CA ALA A 265 14.55 1.56 5.03
C ALA A 265 15.91 1.97 5.64
N PRO A 266 16.59 2.99 5.10
CA PRO A 266 17.95 3.34 5.51
C PRO A 266 18.06 4.02 6.88
N ASP A 267 16.95 4.32 7.54
CA ASP A 267 16.90 4.72 8.96
C ASP A 267 16.96 3.50 9.92
N HIS A 268 16.82 2.29 9.37
CA HIS A 268 16.98 1.02 10.07
C HIS A 268 18.30 0.32 9.71
N GLU A 269 18.71 -0.65 10.53
CA GLU A 269 19.88 -1.47 10.21
C GLU A 269 19.63 -2.29 8.94
N MET A 270 20.52 -2.16 7.95
CA MET A 270 20.50 -2.93 6.71
C MET A 270 20.91 -4.40 6.94
N ASN A 271 20.48 -5.28 6.05
CA ASN A 271 20.69 -6.74 6.10
C ASN A 271 20.12 -7.36 7.39
N ARG A 272 18.92 -6.93 7.73
CA ARG A 272 18.10 -7.45 8.84
C ARG A 272 16.70 -7.73 8.34
N VAL A 273 16.04 -8.66 9.03
CA VAL A 273 14.61 -8.87 8.83
C VAL A 273 13.87 -8.03 9.86
N LEU A 274 12.98 -7.18 9.39
CA LEU A 274 12.08 -6.38 10.22
C LEU A 274 10.71 -7.06 10.24
N HIS A 275 10.01 -6.96 11.36
CA HIS A 275 8.66 -7.49 11.52
C HIS A 275 7.72 -6.40 11.96
N LEU A 276 6.80 -6.00 11.07
CA LEU A 276 5.71 -5.07 11.38
C LEU A 276 4.52 -5.82 11.97
N GLY A 277 4.78 -6.57 13.04
CA GLY A 277 3.81 -7.55 13.54
C GLY A 277 2.53 -6.92 14.07
N PHE A 278 2.54 -5.65 14.47
CA PHE A 278 1.32 -4.98 14.94
C PHE A 278 0.27 -4.78 13.84
N GLU A 279 0.67 -4.82 12.57
CA GLU A 279 -0.24 -4.78 11.43
C GLU A 279 -0.72 -6.14 10.97
N ASP A 280 -0.16 -7.27 11.43
CA ASP A 280 -0.62 -8.59 11.01
C ASP A 280 -2.16 -8.70 11.16
N ASN A 281 -2.87 -9.07 10.09
CA ASN A 281 -4.33 -9.16 10.13
C ASN A 281 -4.84 -10.54 10.55
N ILE A 282 -4.17 -11.62 10.17
CA ILE A 282 -4.69 -12.99 10.33
C ILE A 282 -3.80 -13.79 11.29
N LYS A 283 -4.41 -14.32 12.35
CA LYS A 283 -3.74 -15.28 13.23
C LYS A 283 -3.32 -16.53 12.46
N GLY A 284 -2.01 -16.82 12.47
CA GLY A 284 -1.42 -17.94 11.74
C GLY A 284 -1.31 -17.71 10.23
N GLY A 285 -1.52 -16.47 9.76
CA GLY A 285 -1.23 -16.06 8.39
C GLY A 285 0.27 -15.83 8.16
N TYR A 286 0.58 -15.22 7.02
CA TYR A 286 1.92 -14.73 6.71
C TYR A 286 2.24 -13.50 7.58
N PRO A 287 3.33 -13.53 8.36
CA PRO A 287 3.77 -12.37 9.12
C PRO A 287 4.30 -11.27 8.21
N ASN A 288 4.10 -10.00 8.58
CA ASN A 288 4.62 -8.84 7.85
C ASN A 288 6.15 -8.71 7.98
N LEU A 289 6.89 -9.55 7.24
CA LEU A 289 8.36 -9.61 7.29
C LEU A 289 8.99 -8.85 6.12
N PHE A 290 9.94 -7.97 6.42
CA PHE A 290 10.65 -7.19 5.43
C PHE A 290 12.14 -7.49 5.50
N ILE A 291 12.73 -7.94 4.39
CA ILE A 291 14.18 -8.11 4.30
C ILE A 291 14.77 -6.75 3.94
N ASN A 292 15.25 -6.00 4.93
CA ASN A 292 15.78 -4.64 4.74
C ASN A 292 17.17 -4.70 4.11
N VAL A 293 17.33 -4.22 2.88
CA VAL A 293 18.54 -4.37 2.05
C VAL A 293 18.82 -3.12 1.21
N PRO A 294 20.04 -2.98 0.67
CA PRO A 294 20.34 -1.95 -0.33
C PRO A 294 19.36 -1.97 -1.52
N MET A 295 19.06 -0.78 -2.06
CA MET A 295 18.06 -0.57 -3.12
C MET A 295 18.35 -1.39 -4.40
N GLU A 296 19.61 -1.68 -4.67
CA GLU A 296 20.02 -2.52 -5.81
C GLU A 296 19.34 -3.89 -5.81
N TYR A 297 19.13 -4.52 -4.64
CA TYR A 297 18.44 -5.81 -4.55
C TYR A 297 16.96 -5.71 -4.92
N LEU A 298 16.30 -4.59 -4.58
CA LEU A 298 14.90 -4.35 -4.94
C LEU A 298 14.79 -4.13 -6.45
N GLU A 299 15.65 -3.28 -7.01
CA GLU A 299 15.68 -2.96 -8.45
C GLU A 299 15.99 -4.21 -9.28
N ASP A 300 17.02 -4.98 -8.93
CA ASP A 300 17.42 -6.20 -9.65
C ASP A 300 16.35 -7.29 -9.60
N ALA A 301 15.76 -7.54 -8.42
CA ALA A 301 14.72 -8.55 -8.28
C ALA A 301 13.44 -8.16 -9.03
N ALA A 302 13.05 -6.88 -9.01
CA ALA A 302 11.90 -6.38 -9.75
C ALA A 302 12.11 -6.50 -11.27
N ILE A 303 13.30 -6.14 -11.79
CA ILE A 303 13.64 -6.34 -13.20
C ILE A 303 13.58 -7.82 -13.57
N ALA A 304 14.16 -8.70 -12.74
CA ALA A 304 14.19 -10.13 -13.01
C ALA A 304 12.79 -10.74 -13.08
N GLN A 305 11.88 -10.33 -12.20
CA GLN A 305 10.49 -10.76 -12.21
C GLN A 305 9.71 -10.24 -13.43
N LEU A 306 9.90 -8.96 -13.80
CA LEU A 306 9.30 -8.41 -15.02
C LEU A 306 9.78 -9.14 -16.29
N LYS A 307 11.06 -9.53 -16.34
CA LYS A 307 11.62 -10.35 -17.43
C LYS A 307 11.01 -11.74 -17.51
N ASP A 308 10.56 -12.30 -16.37
CA ASP A 308 9.82 -13.57 -16.33
C ASP A 308 8.33 -13.40 -16.69
N GLY A 309 7.91 -12.17 -16.99
CA GLY A 309 6.57 -11.83 -17.42
C GLY A 309 5.57 -11.84 -16.27
N GLU A 310 5.98 -11.40 -15.09
CA GLU A 310 5.12 -11.23 -13.90
C GLU A 310 5.23 -9.81 -13.35
N ALA A 311 4.10 -9.26 -12.88
CA ALA A 311 4.06 -7.93 -12.28
C ALA A 311 4.70 -7.92 -10.89
N VAL A 312 5.10 -6.75 -10.42
CA VAL A 312 5.75 -6.58 -9.10
C VAL A 312 4.92 -5.62 -8.26
N TRP A 313 4.41 -6.08 -7.12
CA TRP A 313 3.81 -5.18 -6.13
C TRP A 313 4.90 -4.32 -5.50
N PHE A 314 4.64 -3.04 -5.27
CA PHE A 314 5.58 -2.16 -4.58
C PHE A 314 4.87 -1.08 -3.74
N GLY A 315 5.43 -0.80 -2.57
CA GLY A 315 5.01 0.26 -1.63
C GLY A 315 5.88 1.51 -1.77
N ASN A 316 5.27 2.69 -1.76
CA ASN A 316 5.95 3.96 -2.06
C ASN A 316 5.28 5.20 -1.43
N ASP A 317 6.04 6.31 -1.36
CA ASP A 317 5.51 7.64 -1.04
C ASP A 317 4.99 8.33 -2.33
N VAL A 318 3.79 7.94 -2.78
CA VAL A 318 3.18 8.46 -4.02
C VAL A 318 2.90 9.96 -3.95
N GLY A 319 2.90 10.56 -2.75
CA GLY A 319 2.68 12.00 -2.55
C GLY A 319 3.86 12.86 -3.00
N ARG A 320 5.04 12.27 -3.24
CA ARG A 320 6.26 12.99 -3.59
C ARG A 320 6.43 13.10 -5.09
N GLN A 321 6.74 14.31 -5.57
CA GLN A 321 7.27 14.52 -6.92
C GLN A 321 6.46 13.79 -8.02
N MET A 322 5.12 13.81 -7.88
CA MET A 322 4.16 13.08 -8.70
C MET A 322 3.03 14.00 -9.15
N ASP A 323 2.65 13.92 -10.43
CA ASP A 323 1.45 14.56 -10.95
C ASP A 323 0.40 13.52 -11.33
N ARG A 324 -0.74 13.56 -10.62
CA ARG A 324 -1.81 12.57 -10.79
C ARG A 324 -2.45 12.62 -12.17
N LYS A 325 -2.48 13.81 -12.79
CA LYS A 325 -3.16 14.00 -14.08
C LYS A 325 -2.35 13.42 -15.22
N THR A 326 -1.05 13.70 -15.27
CA THR A 326 -0.14 13.19 -16.31
C THR A 326 0.38 11.79 -15.98
N GLY A 327 0.41 11.40 -14.70
CA GLY A 327 0.95 10.14 -14.22
C GLY A 327 2.48 10.13 -14.21
N PHE A 328 3.15 11.28 -14.24
CA PHE A 328 4.60 11.35 -14.15
C PHE A 328 5.07 11.34 -12.70
N MET A 329 6.14 10.60 -12.44
CA MET A 329 6.80 10.49 -11.13
C MET A 329 8.32 10.65 -11.34
N ASP A 330 8.84 11.83 -11.00
CA ASP A 330 10.23 12.22 -11.30
C ASP A 330 10.72 13.23 -10.28
N LEU A 331 11.94 13.05 -9.73
CA LEU A 331 12.50 13.92 -8.69
C LEU A 331 12.48 15.41 -9.04
N ASP A 332 12.56 15.71 -10.34
CA ASP A 332 12.63 17.06 -10.87
C ASP A 332 11.28 17.61 -11.35
N LEU A 333 10.16 16.93 -11.05
CA LEU A 333 8.82 17.30 -11.52
C LEU A 333 8.39 18.67 -11.01
N TYR A 334 8.61 18.95 -9.73
CA TYR A 334 8.31 20.22 -9.08
C TYR A 334 9.57 20.82 -8.46
N GLN A 335 10.05 21.91 -9.04
CA GLN A 335 11.25 22.63 -8.62
C GLN A 335 10.94 23.66 -7.51
N LEU A 336 10.34 23.19 -6.40
CA LEU A 336 9.84 24.07 -5.32
C LEU A 336 10.96 24.84 -4.62
N ASP A 337 12.08 24.18 -4.33
CA ASP A 337 13.26 24.78 -3.70
C ASP A 337 13.83 25.90 -4.56
N GLN A 338 13.91 25.69 -5.88
CA GLN A 338 14.31 26.71 -6.83
C GLN A 338 13.30 27.86 -6.92
N LEU A 339 11.99 27.55 -6.88
CA LEU A 339 10.93 28.56 -6.94
C LEU A 339 10.94 29.45 -5.69
N LEU A 340 11.22 28.87 -4.52
CA LEU A 340 11.10 29.54 -3.22
C LEU A 340 12.43 30.05 -2.66
N ASP A 341 13.56 29.72 -3.29
CA ASP A 341 14.92 30.02 -2.82
C ASP A 341 15.18 29.45 -1.41
N ILE A 342 14.88 28.15 -1.25
CA ILE A 342 15.07 27.39 -0.01
C ILE A 342 15.83 26.09 -0.29
N ASP A 343 16.34 25.47 0.77
CA ASP A 343 16.84 24.09 0.76
C ASP A 343 15.97 23.27 1.72
N SER A 344 15.16 22.39 1.15
CA SER A 344 14.29 21.48 1.88
C SER A 344 14.67 20.00 1.66
N HIS A 345 15.81 19.74 1.02
CA HIS A 345 16.25 18.39 0.69
C HIS A 345 16.59 17.59 1.96
N LEU A 346 15.93 16.45 2.12
CA LEU A 346 16.20 15.46 3.15
C LEU A 346 16.63 14.16 2.50
N SER A 347 17.60 13.47 3.08
CA SER A 347 17.93 12.11 2.67
C SER A 347 16.74 11.17 2.92
N LYS A 348 16.68 10.02 2.23
CA LYS A 348 15.64 9.01 2.48
C LYS A 348 15.57 8.58 3.95
N ALA A 349 16.72 8.42 4.60
CA ALA A 349 16.80 8.09 6.02
C ALA A 349 16.24 9.22 6.90
N ASP A 350 16.60 10.48 6.63
CA ASP A 350 16.06 11.62 7.38
C ASP A 350 14.55 11.78 7.17
N ARG A 351 14.05 11.47 5.96
CA ARG A 351 12.60 11.50 5.69
C ARG A 351 11.86 10.50 6.57
N LEU A 352 12.31 9.26 6.62
CA LEU A 352 11.73 8.20 7.46
C LEU A 352 11.86 8.54 8.95
N ALA A 353 13.07 8.91 9.40
CA ALA A 353 13.35 9.26 10.79
C ALA A 353 12.58 10.48 11.31
N THR A 354 12.21 11.43 10.43
CA THR A 354 11.41 12.61 10.81
C THR A 354 9.90 12.43 10.61
N GLY A 355 9.48 11.28 10.07
CA GLY A 355 8.06 10.96 9.84
C GLY A 355 7.43 11.71 8.66
N ILE A 356 8.25 12.31 7.78
CA ILE A 356 7.77 12.93 6.54
C ILE A 356 7.80 11.95 5.38
N GLY A 357 8.64 10.90 5.44
CA GLY A 357 8.60 9.76 4.54
C GLY A 357 7.72 8.66 5.13
N GLU A 358 6.87 8.07 4.30
CA GLU A 358 5.93 7.00 4.68
C GLU A 358 5.63 6.11 3.45
N SER A 359 5.22 4.85 3.68
CA SER A 359 4.75 3.95 2.61
C SER A 359 3.26 4.23 2.30
N SER A 360 2.99 5.39 1.71
CA SER A 360 1.62 5.94 1.61
C SER A 360 0.66 5.16 0.67
N HIS A 361 1.19 4.42 -0.32
CA HIS A 361 0.36 3.83 -1.37
C HIS A 361 1.09 2.69 -2.11
N ASP A 362 0.33 1.66 -2.48
CA ASP A 362 0.84 0.51 -3.22
C ASP A 362 0.33 0.45 -4.65
N MET A 363 1.22 0.07 -5.54
CA MET A 363 0.95 -0.05 -6.98
C MET A 363 1.65 -1.29 -7.54
N ALA A 364 1.44 -1.57 -8.83
CA ALA A 364 2.11 -2.68 -9.51
C ALA A 364 3.03 -2.17 -10.62
N LEU A 365 4.29 -2.62 -10.63
CA LEU A 365 5.18 -2.46 -11.79
C LEU A 365 4.76 -3.48 -12.86
N VAL A 366 4.56 -3.00 -14.08
CA VAL A 366 4.14 -3.80 -15.24
C VAL A 366 5.04 -3.58 -16.46
N GLY A 367 6.18 -2.90 -16.27
CA GLY A 367 7.17 -2.69 -17.31
C GLY A 367 8.37 -1.90 -16.81
N VAL A 368 9.47 -2.00 -17.55
CA VAL A 368 10.73 -1.31 -17.26
C VAL A 368 11.47 -1.00 -18.57
N ASP A 369 12.08 0.18 -18.63
CA ASP A 369 13.00 0.56 -19.70
C ASP A 369 14.44 0.43 -19.22
N VAL A 370 15.19 -0.45 -19.87
CA VAL A 370 16.60 -0.73 -19.57
C VAL A 370 17.44 -0.51 -20.83
N ASP A 371 18.47 0.32 -20.72
CA ASP A 371 19.44 0.57 -21.79
C ASP A 371 20.86 0.28 -21.30
N GLY A 372 21.57 -0.63 -21.97
CA GLY A 372 22.94 -1.00 -21.56
C GLY A 372 23.08 -1.52 -20.12
N GLY A 373 21.99 -2.01 -19.51
CA GLY A 373 21.93 -2.42 -18.11
C GLY A 373 21.52 -1.31 -17.13
N GLN A 374 21.37 -0.07 -17.59
CA GLN A 374 20.88 1.04 -16.78
C GLN A 374 19.35 1.13 -16.87
N VAL A 375 18.69 1.12 -15.71
CA VAL A 375 17.25 1.43 -15.63
C VAL A 375 17.05 2.92 -15.89
N ARG A 376 16.13 3.23 -16.80
CA ARG A 376 15.73 4.61 -17.13
C ARG A 376 14.41 4.97 -16.47
N GLN A 377 13.42 4.08 -16.55
CA GLN A 377 12.06 4.34 -16.08
C GLN A 377 11.24 3.05 -15.96
N TRP A 378 10.12 3.14 -15.26
CA TRP A 378 9.20 2.05 -14.95
C TRP A 378 7.79 2.40 -15.44
N LYS A 379 7.07 1.38 -15.91
CA LYS A 379 5.63 1.45 -16.17
C LYS A 379 4.90 0.97 -14.93
N VAL A 380 4.02 1.81 -14.41
CA VAL A 380 3.29 1.57 -13.16
C VAL A 380 1.81 1.45 -13.47
N GLU A 381 1.18 0.36 -13.06
CA GLU A 381 -0.27 0.22 -13.02
C GLU A 381 -0.79 0.73 -11.67
N ASN A 382 -1.67 1.73 -11.71
CA ASN A 382 -2.33 2.28 -10.53
C ASN A 382 -3.78 1.80 -10.44
N SER A 383 -4.38 1.95 -9.26
CA SER A 383 -5.75 1.57 -8.91
C SER A 383 -6.67 2.77 -8.74
N TRP A 384 -6.48 3.84 -9.53
CA TRP A 384 -7.31 5.06 -9.50
C TRP A 384 -8.18 5.25 -10.75
N GLY A 385 -8.41 4.15 -11.49
CA GLY A 385 -9.18 4.15 -12.72
C GLY A 385 -8.46 4.78 -13.92
N ASP A 386 -9.12 4.71 -15.06
CA ASP A 386 -8.56 5.06 -16.38
C ASP A 386 -8.40 6.58 -16.64
N LYS A 387 -8.91 7.42 -15.74
CA LYS A 387 -8.82 8.89 -15.84
C LYS A 387 -7.61 9.49 -15.13
N SER A 388 -6.87 8.69 -14.36
CA SER A 388 -5.62 9.10 -13.73
C SER A 388 -4.45 8.70 -14.63
N GLY A 389 -3.43 9.55 -14.75
CA GLY A 389 -2.29 9.30 -15.64
C GLY A 389 -2.70 9.03 -17.09
N GLU A 390 -2.02 8.08 -17.73
CA GLU A 390 -2.35 7.61 -19.08
C GLU A 390 -3.15 6.32 -19.00
N LYS A 391 -4.49 6.42 -19.08
CA LYS A 391 -5.39 5.26 -18.98
C LYS A 391 -5.21 4.46 -17.68
N GLY A 392 -4.86 5.13 -16.58
CA GLY A 392 -4.58 4.52 -15.27
C GLY A 392 -3.12 4.10 -15.07
N TYR A 393 -2.26 4.22 -16.08
CA TYR A 393 -0.83 3.92 -15.98
C TYR A 393 0.00 5.18 -15.73
N PHE A 394 1.01 5.03 -14.90
CA PHE A 394 1.98 6.04 -14.53
C PHE A 394 3.35 5.69 -15.11
N THR A 395 4.20 6.69 -15.26
CA THR A 395 5.58 6.55 -15.74
C THR A 395 6.51 7.16 -14.70
N MET A 396 7.40 6.32 -14.18
CA MET A 396 8.22 6.62 -13.02
C MET A 396 9.69 6.56 -13.39
N SER A 397 10.45 7.63 -13.16
CA SER A 397 11.89 7.64 -13.37
C SER A 397 12.61 6.63 -12.45
N ALA A 398 13.78 6.15 -12.87
CA ALA A 398 14.60 5.28 -12.02
C ALA A 398 15.01 5.96 -10.70
N ASP A 399 15.28 7.27 -10.72
CA ASP A 399 15.69 7.99 -9.52
C ASP A 399 14.51 8.20 -8.54
N TRP A 400 13.29 8.39 -9.06
CA TRP A 400 12.10 8.40 -8.21
C TRP A 400 11.90 7.07 -7.49
N PHE A 401 12.06 5.94 -8.19
CA PHE A 401 12.00 4.61 -7.57
C PHE A 401 13.00 4.50 -6.41
N ARG A 402 14.25 4.89 -6.62
CA ARG A 402 15.29 4.79 -5.58
C ARG A 402 15.00 5.64 -4.35
N GLU A 403 14.46 6.84 -4.54
CA GLU A 403 14.18 7.79 -3.45
C GLU A 403 12.87 7.51 -2.71
N TYR A 404 11.81 7.11 -3.40
CA TYR A 404 10.45 7.09 -2.85
C TYR A 404 9.77 5.73 -2.86
N THR A 405 10.37 4.67 -3.42
CA THR A 405 9.93 3.29 -3.21
C THR A 405 10.60 2.70 -1.97
N TYR A 406 9.83 2.07 -1.09
CA TYR A 406 10.35 1.44 0.11
C TYR A 406 10.36 -0.08 0.02
N GLU A 407 9.46 -0.67 -0.75
CA GLU A 407 9.21 -2.11 -0.70
C GLU A 407 8.88 -2.69 -2.07
N VAL A 408 9.28 -3.93 -2.32
CA VAL A 408 8.81 -4.73 -3.46
C VAL A 408 8.52 -6.16 -3.01
N ALA A 409 7.42 -6.73 -3.49
CA ALA A 409 7.12 -8.15 -3.31
C ALA A 409 7.54 -8.94 -4.54
N VAL A 410 8.48 -9.86 -4.35
CA VAL A 410 9.13 -10.60 -5.43
C VAL A 410 9.23 -12.09 -5.11
N GLN A 411 9.27 -12.93 -6.14
CA GLN A 411 9.51 -14.36 -5.97
C GLN A 411 10.93 -14.62 -5.48
N LYS A 412 11.07 -15.55 -4.53
CA LYS A 412 12.34 -16.00 -3.93
C LYS A 412 13.38 -16.37 -4.98
N LYS A 413 12.97 -16.94 -6.12
CA LYS A 413 13.89 -17.32 -7.21
C LYS A 413 14.65 -16.15 -7.83
N HIS A 414 14.20 -14.91 -7.64
CA HIS A 414 14.84 -13.68 -8.12
C HIS A 414 15.73 -13.01 -7.08
N VAL A 415 15.79 -13.57 -5.86
CA VAL A 415 16.55 -13.01 -4.74
C VAL A 415 17.78 -13.89 -4.47
N PRO A 416 18.99 -13.31 -4.31
CA PRO A 416 20.17 -14.08 -3.96
C PRO A 416 20.00 -14.88 -2.66
N ALA A 417 20.58 -16.09 -2.63
CA ALA A 417 20.40 -17.02 -1.52
C ALA A 417 20.88 -16.45 -0.18
N GLU A 418 21.95 -15.65 -0.19
CA GLU A 418 22.48 -14.97 0.99
C GLU A 418 21.52 -13.95 1.60
N ILE A 419 20.65 -13.33 0.78
CA ILE A 419 19.61 -12.40 1.25
C ILE A 419 18.43 -13.20 1.80
N LEU A 420 18.02 -14.28 1.12
CA LEU A 420 16.96 -15.16 1.63
C LEU A 420 17.34 -15.83 2.95
N ASP A 421 18.62 -16.13 3.15
CA ASP A 421 19.14 -16.73 4.39
C ASP A 421 18.95 -15.82 5.61
N LEU A 422 18.75 -14.50 5.42
CA LEU A 422 18.43 -13.57 6.51
C LEU A 422 17.11 -13.94 7.21
N LEU A 423 16.15 -14.55 6.50
CA LEU A 423 14.88 -15.02 7.07
C LEU A 423 15.02 -16.13 8.13
N LYS A 424 16.20 -16.75 8.24
CA LYS A 424 16.50 -17.73 9.29
C LYS A 424 16.80 -17.06 10.64
N ASN A 425 17.10 -15.77 10.64
CA ASN A 425 17.38 -15.01 11.85
C ASN A 425 16.09 -14.57 12.53
N GLN A 426 16.15 -14.32 13.84
CA GLN A 426 15.04 -13.70 14.55
C GLN A 426 14.80 -12.29 14.01
N PRO A 427 13.57 -11.94 13.59
CA PRO A 427 13.28 -10.61 13.08
C PRO A 427 13.29 -9.57 14.20
N ILE A 428 13.56 -8.32 13.83
CA ILE A 428 13.45 -7.15 14.69
C ILE A 428 11.98 -6.73 14.71
N GLU A 429 11.32 -6.82 15.87
CA GLU A 429 9.96 -6.35 16.06
C GLU A 429 9.91 -4.82 16.00
N LEU A 430 9.11 -4.28 15.09
CA LEU A 430 8.91 -2.84 14.94
C LEU A 430 7.80 -2.33 15.87
N ASP A 431 7.93 -1.07 16.27
CA ASP A 431 6.94 -0.42 17.12
C ASP A 431 5.67 -0.01 16.32
N PRO A 432 4.50 0.16 16.97
CA PRO A 432 3.28 0.68 16.33
C PRO A 432 3.34 2.10 15.73
N TRP A 433 4.49 2.78 15.84
CA TRP A 433 4.75 4.13 15.33
C TRP A 433 6.04 4.19 14.50
N ASP A 434 6.49 3.04 14.01
CA ASP A 434 7.62 2.92 13.10
C ASP A 434 7.44 3.77 11.82
N SER A 435 8.49 3.95 11.03
CA SER A 435 8.41 4.70 9.77
C SER A 435 7.95 3.85 8.59
N LEU A 436 7.98 2.52 8.71
CA LEU A 436 7.56 1.56 7.67
C LEU A 436 6.09 1.18 7.74
N ILE A 437 5.28 2.02 8.37
CA ILE A 437 3.84 1.79 8.46
C ILE A 437 3.12 2.30 7.22
#